data_AF-A0A2D7H0K4-F1
#
_entry.id   AF-A0A2D7H0K4-F1
#
_cell.length_a   1.000
_cell.length_b   1.000
_cell.length_c   1.000
_cell.angle_alpha   90.00
_cell.angle_beta   90.00
_cell.angle_gamma   90.00
#
_symmetry.space_group_name_H-M   'P 1'
#
loop_
_entity.id
_entity.type
_entity.pdbx_description
1 polymer ?
#
loop_
_entity_poly.entity_id
_entity_poly.type
_entity_poly.pdbx_seq_one_letter_code
_entity_poly.pdbx_strand_id
1 'polypeptide(L)'
;MLEKYIFARVLGGIMNEAMWAVTEGVANAKDIDTAMKLGTNYPQGPLEWAENIGINKVQRLLCALNETVADNRFASPPFGTVSANETVQ
;
A
#
# COMPACT_ATOMS: atom_id res chain seq x y z
N MET A 1 -0.87 3.89 23.02
CA MET A 1 -0.81 2.61 22.28
C MET A 1 -1.87 2.50 21.19
N LEU A 2 -3.12 2.90 21.43
CA LEU A 2 -4.20 2.84 20.43
C LEU A 2 -3.97 3.72 19.18
N GLU A 3 -3.44 4.92 19.35
CA GLU A 3 -3.19 5.87 18.23
C GLU A 3 -2.27 5.28 17.15
N LYS A 4 -1.17 4.63 17.57
CA LYS A 4 -0.23 3.97 16.65
C LYS A 4 -0.90 2.83 15.88
N TYR A 5 -1.81 2.11 16.53
CA TYR A 5 -2.56 1.03 15.90
C TYR A 5 -3.56 1.56 14.85
N ILE A 6 -4.31 2.61 15.20
CA ILE A 6 -5.24 3.27 14.26
C ILE A 6 -4.48 3.81 13.05
N PHE A 7 -3.35 4.49 13.28
CA PHE A 7 -2.51 5.00 12.21
C PHE A 7 -2.02 3.87 11.28
N ALA A 8 -1.47 2.80 11.85
CA ALA A 8 -0.98 1.66 11.07
C ALA A 8 -2.10 0.99 10.25
N ARG A 9 -3.32 0.87 10.79
CA ARG A 9 -4.47 0.32 10.08
C ARG A 9 -4.91 1.17 8.91
N VAL A 10 -5.02 2.48 9.10
CA VAL A 10 -5.49 3.40 8.05
C VAL A 10 -4.43 3.49 6.95
N LEU A 11 -3.19 3.80 7.31
CA LEU A 11 -2.12 3.94 6.33
C LEU A 11 -1.81 2.60 5.64
N GLY A 12 -1.79 1.50 6.39
CA GLY A 12 -1.63 0.16 5.86
C GLY A 12 -2.69 -0.17 4.82
N GLY A 13 -3.97 0.07 5.13
CA GLY A 13 -5.06 -0.17 4.17
C GLY A 13 -4.91 0.63 2.87
N ILE A 14 -4.50 1.91 2.96
CA ILE A 14 -4.26 2.76 1.79
C ILE A 14 -3.11 2.18 0.93
N MET A 15 -1.99 1.80 1.56
CA MET A 15 -0.86 1.19 0.84
C MET A 15 -1.26 -0.15 0.23
N ASN A 16 -2.03 -0.98 0.94
CA ASN A 16 -2.49 -2.29 0.45
C ASN A 16 -3.35 -2.15 -0.81
N GLU A 17 -4.28 -1.20 -0.82
CA GLU A 17 -5.14 -0.94 -1.97
C GLU A 17 -4.33 -0.47 -3.18
N ALA A 18 -3.35 0.41 -2.96
CA ALA A 18 -2.45 0.85 -4.03
C ALA A 18 -1.63 -0.30 -4.61
N MET A 19 -1.17 -1.24 -3.77
CA MET A 19 -0.48 -2.45 -4.23
C MET A 19 -1.39 -3.33 -5.10
N TRP A 20 -2.64 -3.56 -4.68
CA TRP A 20 -3.63 -4.29 -5.48
C TRP A 20 -3.92 -3.62 -6.81
N ALA A 21 -4.13 -2.29 -6.82
CA ALA A 21 -4.39 -1.56 -8.06
C ALA A 21 -3.24 -1.70 -9.09
N VAL A 22 -1.99 -1.78 -8.64
CA VAL A 22 -0.84 -2.09 -9.52
C VAL A 22 -0.88 -3.55 -9.97
N THR A 23 -1.07 -4.50 -9.04
CA THR A 23 -1.08 -5.94 -9.34
C THR A 23 -2.20 -6.33 -10.29
N GLU A 24 -3.36 -5.69 -10.21
CA GLU A 24 -4.50 -5.90 -11.11
C GLU A 24 -4.37 -5.13 -12.43
N GLY A 25 -3.31 -4.32 -12.60
CA GLY A 25 -3.05 -3.57 -13.81
C GLY A 25 -3.98 -2.37 -14.03
N VAL A 26 -4.62 -1.85 -12.96
CA VAL A 26 -5.51 -0.68 -13.03
C VAL A 26 -4.76 0.56 -13.50
N ALA A 27 -3.56 0.79 -12.97
CA ALA A 27 -2.62 1.80 -13.42
C ALA A 27 -1.20 1.46 -12.96
N ASN A 28 -0.20 2.14 -13.54
CA ASN A 28 1.16 2.02 -13.03
C ASN A 28 1.31 2.76 -11.68
N ALA A 29 2.37 2.41 -10.94
CA ALA A 29 2.60 2.96 -9.61
C ALA A 29 2.72 4.48 -9.56
N LYS A 30 3.39 5.08 -10.56
CA LYS A 30 3.61 6.52 -10.63
C LYS A 30 2.30 7.29 -10.81
N ASP A 31 1.41 6.77 -11.65
CA ASP A 31 0.11 7.38 -11.89
C ASP A 31 -0.78 7.27 -10.66
N ILE A 32 -0.75 6.14 -9.94
CA ILE A 32 -1.45 5.98 -8.65
C ILE A 32 -0.93 7.01 -7.64
N ASP A 33 0.38 7.12 -7.46
CA ASP A 33 0.97 8.06 -6.52
C ASP A 33 0.68 9.52 -6.89
N THR A 34 0.72 9.85 -8.18
CA THR A 34 0.38 11.18 -8.68
C THR A 34 -1.10 11.49 -8.45
N ALA A 35 -1.99 10.56 -8.76
CA ALA A 35 -3.42 10.71 -8.54
C ALA A 35 -3.76 10.92 -7.06
N MET A 36 -3.12 10.19 -6.16
CA MET A 36 -3.37 10.33 -4.71
C MET A 36 -2.82 11.65 -4.17
N LYS A 37 -1.65 12.10 -4.63
CA LYS A 37 -1.12 13.43 -4.26
C LYS A 37 -2.03 14.56 -4.74
N LEU A 38 -2.42 14.56 -6.02
CA LEU A 38 -3.18 15.67 -6.60
C LEU A 38 -4.67 15.61 -6.24
N GLY A 39 -5.25 14.41 -6.20
CA GLY A 39 -6.67 14.21 -5.96
C GLY A 39 -7.07 14.24 -4.50
N THR A 40 -6.17 13.83 -3.58
CA THR A 40 -6.47 13.75 -2.14
C THR A 40 -5.56 14.62 -1.28
N ASN A 41 -4.64 15.37 -1.90
CA ASN A 41 -3.67 16.23 -1.24
C ASN A 41 -2.77 15.48 -0.25
N TYR A 42 -2.48 14.21 -0.52
CA TYR A 42 -1.49 13.47 0.26
C TYR A 42 -0.09 14.06 0.05
N PRO A 43 0.71 14.20 1.13
CA PRO A 43 2.05 14.77 1.01
C PRO A 43 3.00 13.86 0.22
N GLN A 44 2.67 12.58 0.11
CA GLN A 44 3.43 11.58 -0.63
C GLN A 44 2.47 10.49 -1.14
N GLY A 45 2.87 9.79 -2.20
CA GLY A 45 2.05 8.71 -2.75
C GLY A 45 2.05 7.48 -1.84
N PRO A 46 0.98 6.65 -1.87
CA PRO A 46 0.92 5.42 -1.10
C PRO A 46 2.05 4.42 -1.40
N LEU A 47 2.48 4.30 -2.65
CA LEU A 47 3.53 3.35 -3.02
C LEU A 47 4.90 3.91 -2.66
N GLU A 48 5.13 5.20 -2.88
CA GLU A 48 6.29 5.91 -2.32
C GLU A 48 6.40 5.76 -0.78
N TRP A 49 5.28 5.82 -0.03
CA TRP A 49 5.31 5.57 1.42
C TRP A 49 5.77 4.14 1.71
N ALA A 50 5.25 3.17 0.97
CA ALA A 50 5.62 1.77 1.14
C ALA A 50 7.11 1.53 0.84
N GLU A 51 7.65 2.18 -0.18
CA GLU A 51 9.09 2.13 -0.50
C GLU A 51 9.95 2.75 0.60
N ASN A 52 9.59 3.95 1.08
CA ASN A 52 10.34 4.64 2.13
C ASN A 52 10.36 3.87 3.45
N ILE A 53 9.26 3.19 3.79
CA ILE A 53 9.19 2.31 4.96
C ILE A 53 9.99 1.01 4.71
N GLY A 54 9.93 0.53 3.48
CA GLY A 54 10.42 -0.75 3.01
C GLY A 54 9.27 -1.74 2.81
N ILE A 55 9.07 -2.19 1.58
CA ILE A 55 7.92 -2.99 1.14
C ILE A 55 7.76 -4.27 1.98
N ASN A 56 8.86 -4.98 2.26
CA ASN A 56 8.83 -6.17 3.12
C ASN A 56 8.30 -5.89 4.53
N LYS A 57 8.57 -4.70 5.09
CA LYS A 57 8.04 -4.31 6.40
C LYS A 57 6.56 -4.00 6.31
N VAL A 58 6.13 -3.35 5.23
CA VAL A 58 4.70 -3.07 4.97
C VAL A 58 3.92 -4.37 4.81
N GLN A 59 4.39 -5.32 4.01
CA GLN A 59 3.74 -6.62 3.85
C GLN A 59 3.66 -7.40 5.17
N ARG A 60 4.71 -7.36 6.00
CA ARG A 60 4.67 -7.95 7.34
C ARG A 60 3.65 -7.27 8.25
N LEU A 61 3.57 -5.94 8.20
CA LEU A 61 2.54 -5.18 8.92
C LEU A 61 1.14 -5.58 8.46
N LEU A 62 0.91 -5.65 7.15
CA LEU A 62 -0.37 -6.04 6.56
C LEU A 62 -0.77 -7.46 6.95
N CYS A 63 0.17 -8.41 6.93
CA CYS A 63 -0.06 -9.77 7.42
C CYS A 63 -0.49 -9.77 8.90
N ALA A 64 0.24 -9.06 9.76
CA ALA A 64 -0.10 -8.94 11.18
C ALA A 64 -1.45 -8.24 11.41
N LEU A 65 -1.80 -7.23 10.60
CA LEU A 65 -3.11 -6.59 10.65
C LEU A 65 -4.22 -7.54 10.17
N ASN A 66 -3.94 -8.37 9.17
CA ASN A 66 -4.88 -9.32 8.62
C ASN A 66 -5.27 -10.39 9.63
N GLU A 67 -4.34 -10.84 10.46
CA GLU A 67 -4.61 -11.75 11.59
C GLU A 67 -5.58 -11.15 12.64
N THR A 68 -5.79 -9.83 12.64
CA THR A 68 -6.70 -9.16 13.57
C THR A 68 -8.12 -8.96 13.03
N VAL A 69 -8.39 -9.37 11.78
CA VAL A 69 -9.70 -9.22 11.12
C VAL A 69 -10.14 -10.55 10.51
N ALA A 70 -11.46 -10.78 10.41
CA ALA A 70 -12.00 -12.05 9.91
C ALA A 70 -12.19 -12.08 8.39
N ASP A 71 -12.17 -10.93 7.72
CA ASP A 71 -12.60 -10.74 6.33
C ASP A 71 -11.45 -10.67 5.31
N ASN A 72 -10.21 -10.95 5.74
CA ASN A 72 -9.01 -10.86 4.92
C ASN A 72 -8.78 -9.47 4.27
N ARG A 73 -9.35 -8.40 4.82
CA ARG A 73 -9.25 -7.05 4.24
C ARG A 73 -7.81 -6.54 4.08
N PHE A 74 -6.86 -7.03 4.88
CA PHE A 74 -5.45 -6.63 4.80
C PHE A 74 -4.58 -7.68 4.11
N ALA A 75 -5.18 -8.65 3.40
CA ALA A 75 -4.45 -9.55 2.54
C ALA A 75 -3.73 -8.71 1.46
N SER A 76 -2.40 -8.80 1.46
CA SER A 76 -1.54 -8.11 0.51
C SER A 76 -1.28 -8.98 -0.69
N PRO A 77 -1.24 -8.42 -1.92
CA PRO A 77 -0.75 -9.17 -3.07
C PRO A 77 0.75 -9.44 -2.91
N PRO A 78 1.30 -10.45 -3.60
CA PRO A 78 2.73 -10.54 -3.83
C PRO A 78 3.21 -9.24 -4.49
N PHE A 79 3.97 -8.44 -3.75
CA PHE A 79 4.39 -7.12 -4.17
C PHE A 79 5.91 -6.98 -4.02
N GLY A 80 6.60 -6.72 -5.14
CA GLY A 80 8.04 -6.50 -5.20
C GLY A 80 8.42 -5.03 -5.08
N THR A 81 9.68 -4.70 -5.37
CA THR A 81 10.14 -3.31 -5.49
C THR A 81 9.35 -2.57 -6.56
N VAL A 82 8.96 -1.31 -6.30
CA VAL A 82 8.27 -0.46 -7.28
C VAL A 82 9.33 0.09 -8.24
N SER A 83 9.98 -0.81 -8.99
CA SER A 83 10.79 -0.39 -10.12
C SER A 83 9.87 0.29 -11.12
N ALA A 84 10.11 1.58 -11.36
CA ALA A 84 9.20 2.57 -11.93
C ALA A 84 8.63 2.30 -13.34
N ASN A 85 8.75 1.09 -13.92
CA ASN A 85 8.39 0.84 -15.32
C ASN A 85 7.79 -0.54 -15.65
N GLU A 86 7.51 -1.42 -14.69
CA GLU A 86 6.96 -2.73 -15.02
C GLU A 86 5.57 -2.89 -14.43
N THR A 87 4.56 -2.77 -15.30
CA THR A 87 3.27 -3.42 -15.10
C THR A 87 3.60 -4.87 -14.73
N VAL A 88 3.25 -5.30 -13.51
CA VAL A 88 3.39 -6.70 -13.14
C VAL A 88 2.38 -7.47 -13.99
N GLN A 89 2.84 -8.04 -15.09
CA GLN A 89 2.15 -9.12 -15.80
C GLN A 89 2.56 -10.46 -15.21
#